data_AF-A0A2S0UHN9-F1
#
_entry.id   AF-A0A2S0UHN9-F1
#
_cell.length_a   1.000
_cell.length_b   1.000
_cell.length_c   1.000
_cell.angle_alpha   90.00
_cell.angle_beta   90.00
_cell.angle_gamma   90.00
#
_symmetry.space_group_name_H-M   'P 1'
#
loop_
_entity.id
_entity.type
_entity.pdbx_description
1 polymer ?
#
loop_
_entity_poly.entity_id
_entity_poly.type
_entity_poly.pdbx_seq_one_letter_code
_entity_poly.pdbx_strand_id
1 'polypeptide(L)'
;MVSRLPGAIIRAILVMALAVLPSVVLPGVSVDSKQMAALVALFVGLMIFFEYKAEAPSLIEFRDAPPFNSCRFGLLFAVVALLSLVERDEVAPGSLGGLVSAVGALFGHMLDFNGSPVRMAALLLEGGIDSVAWPALRSAAGLAYAVGFCGTGLVVLLLVSAGWPWRGQAFNVWVNLPTFDPTTGKDVVSRLRRDAGINLLLGFFLPFVIPAVVRFGLGGIGAEAFLSPQTLIWTMAAWVFIPASLVLRGVAMLRVAQMVRQKRRASALAYDEAFFAA
;
A
#
# COMPACT_ATOMS: atom_id res chain seq x y z
N MET A 1 27.41 -10.73 12.19
CA MET A 1 26.01 -10.31 12.41
C MET A 1 25.98 -8.79 12.50
N VAL A 2 25.80 -8.09 11.37
CA VAL A 2 25.60 -6.63 11.42
C VAL A 2 24.34 -6.38 12.24
N SER A 3 24.41 -5.53 13.26
CA SER A 3 23.28 -5.34 14.16
C SER A 3 22.06 -4.88 13.34
N ARG A 4 20.93 -5.59 13.48
CA ARG A 4 19.66 -5.22 12.83
C ARG A 4 19.05 -3.97 13.46
N LEU A 5 19.59 -3.55 14.60
CA LEU A 5 19.07 -2.49 15.46
C LEU A 5 19.01 -1.11 14.78
N PRO A 6 20.08 -0.58 14.14
CA PRO A 6 20.00 0.72 13.47
C PRO A 6 18.96 0.74 12.34
N GLY A 7 18.90 -0.33 11.56
CA GLY A 7 17.93 -0.46 10.47
C GLY A 7 16.47 -0.55 10.96
N ALA A 8 16.23 -1.21 12.09
CA ALA A 8 14.90 -1.27 12.70
C ALA A 8 14.46 0.11 13.24
N ILE A 9 15.38 0.83 13.89
CA ILE A 9 15.13 2.19 14.42
C ILE A 9 14.77 3.15 13.30
N ILE A 10 15.57 3.20 12.22
CA ILE A 10 15.32 4.12 11.10
C ILE A 10 13.93 3.86 10.48
N ARG A 11 13.56 2.60 10.26
CA ARG A 11 12.25 2.25 9.71
C ARG A 11 11.10 2.63 10.65
N ALA A 12 11.27 2.40 11.95
CA ALA A 12 10.28 2.82 12.94
C ALA A 12 10.09 4.35 12.91
N ILE A 13 11.18 5.13 12.90
CA ILE A 13 11.13 6.59 12.82
C ILE A 13 10.44 7.06 11.53
N LEU A 14 10.76 6.46 10.39
CA LEU A 14 10.14 6.82 9.10
C LEU A 14 8.63 6.57 9.10
N VAL A 15 8.18 5.46 9.69
CA VAL A 15 6.75 5.14 9.79
C VAL A 15 6.05 6.05 10.81
N MET A 16 6.72 6.38 11.93
CA MET A 16 6.22 7.38 12.89
C MET A 16 6.06 8.74 12.22
N ALA A 17 7.06 9.19 11.45
CA ALA A 17 7.03 10.45 10.73
C ALA A 17 5.88 10.51 9.72
N LEU A 18 5.65 9.42 8.99
CA LEU A 18 4.50 9.29 8.09
C LEU A 18 3.17 9.35 8.85
N ALA A 19 3.06 8.69 10.00
CA ALA A 19 1.83 8.66 10.79
C ALA A 19 1.46 10.03 11.38
N VAL A 20 2.44 10.84 11.79
CA VAL A 20 2.17 12.20 12.30
C VAL A 20 2.08 13.26 11.20
N LEU A 21 2.45 12.93 9.95
CA LEU A 21 2.61 13.90 8.86
C LEU A 21 1.38 14.80 8.68
N PRO A 22 0.13 14.29 8.60
CA PRO A 22 -1.05 15.16 8.45
C PRO A 22 -1.18 16.15 9.62
N SER A 23 -1.01 15.67 10.86
CA SER A 23 -1.16 16.49 12.07
C SER A 23 -0.09 17.58 12.23
N VAL A 24 1.08 17.38 11.63
CA VAL A 24 2.19 18.35 11.64
C VAL A 24 2.03 19.37 10.52
N VAL A 25 1.60 18.93 9.34
CA VAL A 25 1.49 19.79 8.14
C VAL A 25 0.24 20.66 8.19
N LEU A 26 -0.87 20.14 8.71
CA LEU A 26 -2.15 20.84 8.72
C LEU A 26 -2.19 21.95 9.80
N PRO A 27 -2.56 23.18 9.44
CA PRO A 27 -2.81 24.25 10.40
C PRO A 27 -4.12 23.99 11.17
N GLY A 28 -4.25 24.55 12.37
CA GLY A 28 -5.51 24.50 13.13
C GLY A 28 -5.88 23.14 13.73
N VAL A 29 -5.04 22.11 13.63
CA VAL A 29 -5.28 20.82 14.29
C VAL A 29 -5.25 20.98 15.81
N SER A 30 -6.30 20.50 16.47
CA SER A 30 -6.46 20.54 17.93
C SER A 30 -5.31 19.83 18.66
N VAL A 31 -5.08 20.21 19.91
CA VAL A 31 -4.06 19.57 20.75
C VAL A 31 -4.37 18.08 20.93
N ASP A 32 -5.64 17.73 21.19
CA ASP A 32 -6.09 16.36 21.38
C ASP A 32 -5.85 15.50 20.13
N SER A 33 -6.14 16.01 18.93
CA SER A 33 -5.87 15.29 17.68
C SER A 33 -4.37 15.10 17.43
N LYS A 34 -3.52 16.08 17.78
CA LYS A 34 -2.06 15.93 17.71
C LYS A 34 -1.56 14.86 18.66
N GLN A 35 -2.07 14.83 19.89
CA GLN A 35 -1.71 13.82 20.89
C GLN A 35 -2.15 12.42 20.45
N MET A 36 -3.36 12.28 19.92
CA MET A 36 -3.85 11.00 19.38
C MET A 36 -2.99 10.53 18.21
N ALA A 37 -2.64 11.40 17.27
CA ALA A 37 -1.75 11.07 16.16
C ALA A 37 -0.35 10.65 16.65
N ALA A 38 0.20 11.32 17.66
CA ALA A 38 1.48 10.95 18.27
C ALA A 38 1.42 9.56 18.94
N LEU A 39 0.32 9.23 19.61
CA LEU A 39 0.12 7.91 20.23
C LEU A 39 0.03 6.80 19.18
N VAL A 40 -0.75 7.01 18.12
CA VAL A 40 -0.85 6.08 16.98
C VAL A 40 0.51 5.89 16.32
N ALA A 41 1.25 6.99 16.09
CA ALA A 41 2.59 6.93 15.54
C ALA A 41 3.53 6.12 16.43
N LEU A 42 3.53 6.35 17.75
CA LEU A 42 4.33 5.58 18.69
C LEU A 42 3.99 4.09 18.64
N PHE A 43 2.71 3.73 18.62
CA PHE A 43 2.27 2.35 18.55
C PHE A 43 2.74 1.66 17.26
N VAL A 44 2.48 2.27 16.10
CA VAL A 44 2.89 1.70 14.81
C VAL A 44 4.42 1.66 14.70
N GLY A 45 5.12 2.69 15.19
CA GLY A 45 6.58 2.74 15.24
C GLY A 45 7.18 1.61 16.08
N LEU A 46 6.63 1.36 17.27
CA LEU A 46 7.04 0.24 18.12
C LEU A 46 6.78 -1.10 17.44
N MET A 47 5.62 -1.28 16.79
CA MET A 47 5.30 -2.49 16.04
C MET A 47 6.34 -2.76 14.94
N ILE A 48 6.69 -1.73 14.15
CA ILE A 48 7.73 -1.84 13.11
C ILE A 48 9.10 -2.13 13.71
N PHE A 49 9.45 -1.47 14.82
CA PHE A 49 10.72 -1.71 15.50
C PHE A 49 10.87 -3.17 15.94
N PHE A 50 9.86 -3.72 16.62
CA PHE A 50 9.90 -5.12 17.07
C PHE A 50 9.94 -6.10 15.90
N GLU A 51 9.17 -5.85 14.85
CA GLU A 51 9.12 -6.72 13.67
C GLU A 51 10.45 -6.75 12.90
N TYR A 52 11.16 -5.63 12.80
CA TYR A 52 12.48 -5.58 12.13
C TYR A 52 13.65 -5.96 13.05
N LYS A 53 13.46 -5.90 14.38
CA LYS A 53 14.43 -6.42 15.35
C LYS A 53 14.36 -7.94 15.48
N ALA A 54 13.17 -8.54 15.35
CA ALA A 54 12.95 -9.96 15.51
C ALA A 54 13.76 -10.82 14.52
N GLU A 55 14.18 -12.01 14.96
CA GLU A 55 14.94 -12.94 14.12
C GLU A 55 14.10 -13.45 12.94
N ALA A 56 12.91 -13.96 13.26
CA ALA A 56 11.89 -14.38 12.31
C ALA A 56 10.79 -13.31 12.21
N PRO A 57 10.35 -12.94 10.99
CA PRO A 57 9.22 -12.04 10.80
C PRO A 57 7.89 -12.73 11.14
N SER A 58 6.91 -11.94 11.55
CA SER A 58 5.60 -12.43 11.98
C SER A 58 4.47 -11.88 11.10
N LEU A 59 4.55 -10.60 10.72
CA LEU A 59 3.48 -9.86 10.06
C LEU A 59 3.94 -9.27 8.72
N ILE A 60 5.17 -8.78 8.65
CA ILE A 60 5.68 -8.07 7.47
C ILE A 60 6.26 -9.08 6.49
N GLU A 61 5.51 -9.32 5.43
CA GLU A 61 5.99 -10.10 4.30
C GLU A 61 7.05 -9.36 3.51
N PHE A 62 7.93 -10.13 2.86
CA PHE A 62 9.03 -9.63 2.04
C PHE A 62 9.97 -8.66 2.80
N ARG A 63 10.06 -8.83 4.13
CA ARG A 63 10.88 -7.98 5.02
C ARG A 63 12.32 -7.90 4.55
N ASP A 64 12.87 -9.05 4.18
CA ASP A 64 14.27 -9.24 3.80
C ASP A 64 14.44 -9.31 2.27
N ALA A 65 13.50 -8.71 1.51
CA ALA A 65 13.49 -8.72 0.06
C ALA A 65 13.32 -7.31 -0.56
N PRO A 66 14.33 -6.42 -0.39
CA PRO A 66 14.31 -5.11 -1.05
C PRO A 66 14.17 -5.23 -2.57
N PRO A 67 13.53 -4.27 -3.26
CA PRO A 67 12.99 -3.01 -2.76
C PRO A 67 11.51 -3.04 -2.33
N PHE A 68 10.89 -4.22 -2.19
CA PHE A 68 9.43 -4.38 -2.05
C PHE A 68 8.77 -3.47 -1.00
N ASN A 69 9.21 -3.57 0.26
CA ASN A 69 8.61 -2.79 1.35
C ASN A 69 8.96 -1.29 1.29
N SER A 70 10.15 -0.94 0.78
CA SER A 70 10.54 0.46 0.58
C SER A 70 9.66 1.16 -0.45
N CYS A 71 9.32 0.46 -1.54
CA CYS A 71 8.39 0.93 -2.56
C CYS A 71 6.98 1.13 -2.01
N ARG A 72 6.47 0.19 -1.19
CA ARG A 72 5.17 0.32 -0.53
C ARG A 72 5.13 1.52 0.41
N PHE A 73 6.17 1.71 1.23
CA PHE A 73 6.30 2.89 2.08
C PHE A 73 6.29 4.18 1.25
N GLY A 74 7.10 4.24 0.18
CA GLY A 74 7.15 5.41 -0.70
C GLY A 74 5.81 5.75 -1.34
N LEU A 75 5.04 4.74 -1.75
CA LEU A 75 3.69 4.92 -2.29
C LEU A 75 2.74 5.52 -1.26
N LEU A 76 2.67 4.93 -0.06
CA LEU A 76 1.81 5.44 1.00
C LEU A 76 2.21 6.85 1.43
N PHE A 77 3.52 7.11 1.54
CA PHE A 77 4.07 8.43 1.84
C PHE A 77 3.65 9.46 0.79
N ALA A 78 3.78 9.15 -0.50
CA ALA A 78 3.38 10.05 -1.57
C ALA A 78 1.88 10.38 -1.50
N VAL A 79 1.01 9.40 -1.28
CA VAL A 79 -0.43 9.61 -1.16
C VAL A 79 -0.75 10.51 0.05
N VAL A 80 -0.25 10.17 1.25
CA VAL A 80 -0.52 10.93 2.48
C VAL A 80 0.05 12.35 2.40
N ALA A 81 1.27 12.51 1.87
CA ALA A 81 1.90 13.83 1.73
C ALA A 81 1.15 14.73 0.76
N LEU A 82 0.77 14.22 -0.42
CA LEU A 82 0.06 15.00 -1.43
C LEU A 82 -1.36 15.37 -0.95
N LEU A 83 -2.08 14.45 -0.31
CA LEU A 83 -3.38 14.76 0.28
C LEU A 83 -3.26 15.79 1.42
N SER A 84 -2.22 15.68 2.27
CA SER A 84 -1.96 16.68 3.31
C SER A 84 -1.66 18.07 2.74
N LEU A 85 -1.04 18.15 1.55
CA LEU A 85 -0.81 19.42 0.87
C LEU A 85 -2.10 20.02 0.31
N VAL A 86 -3.01 19.21 -0.25
CA VAL A 86 -4.34 19.66 -0.71
C VAL A 86 -5.11 20.25 0.46
N GLU A 87 -5.25 19.50 1.54
CA GLU A 87 -6.02 19.93 2.71
C GLU A 87 -5.39 21.14 3.43
N ARG A 88 -4.07 21.28 3.38
CA ARG A 88 -3.39 22.47 3.92
C ARG A 88 -3.69 23.71 3.09
N ASP A 89 -3.80 23.58 1.77
CA ASP A 89 -4.00 24.70 0.85
C ASP A 89 -5.33 25.44 1.10
N GLU A 90 -6.35 24.72 1.58
CA GLU A 90 -7.65 25.30 1.98
C GLU A 90 -7.55 26.34 3.09
N VAL A 91 -6.56 26.21 3.99
CA VAL A 91 -6.40 27.09 5.16
C VAL A 91 -5.20 28.03 5.02
N ALA A 92 -4.12 27.56 4.39
CA ALA A 92 -2.91 28.33 4.16
C ALA A 92 -2.47 28.16 2.70
N PRO A 93 -3.13 28.88 1.76
CA PRO A 93 -2.90 28.74 0.34
C PRO A 93 -1.45 28.99 -0.04
N GLY A 94 -0.91 28.20 -0.97
CA GLY A 94 0.43 28.38 -1.49
C GLY A 94 0.60 27.76 -2.87
N SER A 95 1.62 28.19 -3.63
CA SER A 95 1.78 27.76 -5.03
C SER A 95 1.89 26.24 -5.21
N LEU A 96 2.59 25.56 -4.29
CA LEU A 96 2.71 24.10 -4.32
C LEU A 96 1.39 23.41 -3.95
N GLY A 97 0.69 23.90 -2.92
CA GLY A 97 -0.62 23.39 -2.51
C GLY A 97 -1.62 23.51 -3.63
N GLY A 98 -1.80 24.72 -4.17
CA GLY A 98 -2.70 25.01 -5.28
C GLY A 98 -2.41 24.21 -6.54
N LEU A 99 -1.13 23.95 -6.88
CA LEU A 99 -0.78 23.06 -7.98
C LEU A 99 -1.25 21.63 -7.73
N VAL A 100 -1.00 21.08 -6.55
CA VAL A 100 -1.42 19.72 -6.19
C VAL A 100 -2.95 19.62 -6.13
N SER A 101 -3.63 20.63 -5.58
CA SER A 101 -5.09 20.75 -5.57
C SER A 101 -5.67 20.80 -6.98
N ALA A 102 -5.08 21.57 -7.89
CA ALA A 102 -5.50 21.63 -9.29
C ALA A 102 -5.33 20.28 -10.01
N VAL A 103 -4.19 19.60 -9.77
CA VAL A 103 -3.95 18.24 -10.28
C VAL A 103 -4.97 17.25 -9.72
N GLY A 104 -5.28 17.33 -8.42
CA GLY A 104 -6.29 16.51 -7.78
C GLY A 104 -7.69 16.72 -8.35
N ALA A 105 -8.09 17.98 -8.55
CA ALA A 105 -9.35 18.32 -9.20
C ALA A 105 -9.42 17.80 -10.65
N LEU A 106 -8.33 17.94 -11.41
CA LEU A 106 -8.23 17.44 -12.79
C LEU A 106 -8.44 15.91 -12.84
N PHE A 107 -7.66 15.15 -12.07
CA PHE A 107 -7.83 13.70 -12.00
C PHE A 107 -9.18 13.30 -11.42
N GLY A 108 -9.69 14.06 -10.45
CA GLY A 108 -11.02 13.91 -9.90
C GLY A 108 -12.11 14.08 -10.96
N HIS A 109 -11.92 14.91 -11.99
CA HIS A 109 -12.90 15.03 -13.09
C HIS A 109 -12.67 13.95 -14.16
N MET A 110 -11.42 13.69 -14.53
CA MET A 110 -11.07 12.70 -15.56
C MET A 110 -11.47 11.28 -15.17
N LEU A 111 -11.29 10.93 -13.90
CA LEU A 111 -11.60 9.61 -13.39
C LEU A 111 -13.06 9.49 -12.93
N ASP A 112 -13.88 10.53 -13.03
CA ASP A 112 -15.27 10.51 -12.57
C ASP A 112 -16.26 10.10 -13.66
N PHE A 113 -16.15 8.85 -14.13
CA PHE A 113 -17.05 8.24 -15.10
C PHE A 113 -17.74 7.00 -14.53
N ASN A 114 -18.82 6.55 -15.17
CA ASN A 114 -19.57 5.38 -14.71
C ASN A 114 -18.69 4.12 -14.65
N GLY A 115 -18.70 3.46 -13.49
CA GLY A 115 -17.90 2.26 -13.25
C GLY A 115 -16.44 2.54 -12.88
N SER A 116 -16.05 3.78 -12.60
CA SER A 116 -14.73 4.08 -12.04
C SER A 116 -14.71 4.00 -10.50
N PRO A 117 -13.57 3.68 -9.87
CA PRO A 117 -13.44 3.77 -8.41
C PRO A 117 -13.73 5.17 -7.87
N VAL A 118 -13.31 6.22 -8.59
CA VAL A 118 -13.50 7.61 -8.15
C VAL A 118 -14.98 7.99 -8.12
N ARG A 119 -15.79 7.58 -9.10
CA ARG A 119 -17.24 7.76 -9.06
C ARG A 119 -17.88 6.99 -7.89
N MET A 120 -17.35 5.80 -7.59
CA MET A 120 -17.81 5.00 -6.46
C MET A 120 -17.50 5.63 -5.09
N ALA A 121 -16.60 6.61 -5.01
CA ALA A 121 -16.37 7.37 -3.78
C ALA A 121 -17.66 8.06 -3.29
N ALA A 122 -18.57 8.42 -4.19
CA ALA A 122 -19.88 8.96 -3.82
C ALA A 122 -20.67 8.02 -2.90
N LEU A 123 -20.49 6.70 -3.01
CA LEU A 123 -21.15 5.74 -2.11
C LEU A 123 -20.66 5.81 -0.67
N LEU A 124 -19.48 6.40 -0.43
CA LEU A 124 -19.02 6.68 0.93
C LEU A 124 -19.82 7.79 1.60
N LEU A 125 -20.48 8.66 0.83
CA LEU A 125 -21.21 9.81 1.35
C LEU A 125 -22.69 9.52 1.53
N GLU A 126 -23.23 9.96 2.66
CA GLU A 126 -24.66 10.24 2.76
C GLU A 126 -25.05 11.34 1.75
N GLY A 127 -26.12 11.11 0.99
CA GLY A 127 -26.53 11.99 -0.12
C GLY A 127 -25.74 11.77 -1.43
N GLY A 128 -24.68 10.95 -1.42
CA GLY A 128 -23.96 10.61 -2.65
C GLY A 128 -23.32 11.82 -3.35
N ILE A 129 -23.60 11.95 -4.64
CA ILE A 129 -23.06 13.03 -5.50
C ILE A 129 -23.63 14.40 -5.10
N ASP A 130 -24.83 14.44 -4.52
CA ASP A 130 -25.50 15.67 -4.10
C ASP A 130 -25.00 16.18 -2.74
N SER A 131 -24.12 15.42 -2.08
CA SER A 131 -23.50 15.81 -0.82
C SER A 131 -22.58 17.02 -0.99
N VAL A 132 -22.58 17.93 -0.01
CA VAL A 132 -21.68 19.10 0.01
C VAL A 132 -20.20 18.70 0.03
N ALA A 133 -19.88 17.51 0.57
CA ALA A 133 -18.52 16.99 0.62
C ALA A 133 -18.06 16.34 -0.70
N TRP A 134 -18.96 16.15 -1.68
CA TRP A 134 -18.64 15.45 -2.92
C TRP A 134 -17.49 16.08 -3.73
N PRO A 135 -17.43 17.40 -3.96
CA PRO A 135 -16.34 17.99 -4.75
C PRO A 135 -14.95 17.76 -4.13
N ALA A 136 -14.84 17.88 -2.81
CA ALA A 136 -13.61 17.65 -2.06
C ALA A 136 -13.24 16.15 -2.11
N LEU A 137 -14.19 15.26 -1.79
CA LEU A 137 -13.96 13.82 -1.78
C LEU A 137 -13.56 13.31 -3.17
N ARG A 138 -14.22 13.78 -4.23
CA ARG A 138 -13.90 13.41 -5.63
C ARG A 138 -12.49 13.84 -6.02
N SER A 139 -12.08 15.05 -5.64
CA SER A 139 -10.74 15.58 -5.96
C SER A 139 -9.66 14.82 -5.18
N ALA A 140 -9.89 14.54 -3.90
CA ALA A 140 -9.00 13.74 -3.06
C ALA A 140 -8.89 12.29 -3.56
N ALA A 141 -10.03 11.65 -3.91
CA ALA A 141 -10.06 10.31 -4.48
C ALA A 141 -9.34 10.26 -5.84
N GLY A 142 -9.56 11.26 -6.70
CA GLY A 142 -8.88 11.40 -7.99
C GLY A 142 -7.36 11.45 -7.84
N LEU A 143 -6.87 12.32 -6.95
CA LEU A 143 -5.43 12.42 -6.65
C LEU A 143 -4.87 11.12 -6.09
N ALA A 144 -5.53 10.55 -5.08
CA ALA A 144 -5.09 9.33 -4.42
C ALA A 144 -5.02 8.16 -5.41
N TYR A 145 -6.04 7.95 -6.24
CA TYR A 145 -6.05 6.88 -7.23
C TYR A 145 -5.05 7.10 -8.37
N ALA A 146 -4.84 8.35 -8.82
CA ALA A 146 -3.82 8.65 -9.82
C ALA A 146 -2.42 8.27 -9.30
N VAL A 147 -2.08 8.69 -8.08
CA VAL A 147 -0.80 8.36 -7.43
C VAL A 147 -0.70 6.85 -7.15
N GLY A 148 -1.78 6.26 -6.63
CA GLY A 148 -1.87 4.84 -6.32
C GLY A 148 -1.65 3.93 -7.52
N PHE A 149 -2.35 4.21 -8.62
CA PHE A 149 -2.27 3.42 -9.86
C PHE A 149 -0.91 3.58 -10.53
N CYS A 150 -0.46 4.82 -10.76
CA CYS A 150 0.84 5.10 -11.37
C CYS A 150 1.99 4.54 -10.53
N GLY A 151 1.94 4.74 -9.21
CA GLY A 151 2.95 4.24 -8.29
C GLY A 151 2.98 2.71 -8.23
N THR A 152 1.82 2.05 -8.17
CA THR A 152 1.74 0.58 -8.24
C THR A 152 2.33 0.05 -9.55
N GLY A 153 1.95 0.66 -10.69
CA GLY A 153 2.48 0.30 -12.01
C GLY A 153 3.99 0.46 -12.10
N LEU A 154 4.53 1.56 -11.58
CA LEU A 154 5.97 1.81 -11.52
C LEU A 154 6.68 0.75 -10.66
N VAL A 155 6.14 0.41 -9.48
CA VAL A 155 6.74 -0.61 -8.61
C VAL A 155 6.71 -1.97 -9.28
N VAL A 156 5.61 -2.36 -9.93
CA VAL A 156 5.54 -3.59 -10.72
C VAL A 156 6.62 -3.60 -11.81
N LEU A 157 6.75 -2.51 -12.56
CA LEU A 157 7.77 -2.37 -13.60
C LEU A 157 9.19 -2.50 -13.04
N LEU A 158 9.47 -1.86 -11.90
CA LEU A 158 10.76 -1.95 -11.21
C LEU A 158 11.06 -3.39 -10.78
N LEU A 159 10.10 -4.08 -10.15
CA LEU A 159 10.28 -5.46 -9.71
C LEU A 159 10.50 -6.40 -10.89
N VAL A 160 9.75 -6.23 -11.98
CA VAL A 160 9.85 -7.07 -13.17
C VAL A 160 11.18 -6.84 -13.90
N SER A 161 11.51 -5.59 -14.23
CA SER A 161 12.71 -5.22 -15.00
C SER A 161 14.01 -5.48 -14.26
N ALA A 162 14.05 -5.28 -12.93
CA ALA A 162 15.21 -5.57 -12.11
C ALA A 162 15.45 -7.08 -11.87
N GLY A 163 14.59 -7.96 -12.40
CA GLY A 163 14.74 -9.41 -12.18
C GLY A 163 14.42 -9.85 -10.74
N TRP A 164 13.80 -9.01 -9.92
CA TRP A 164 13.42 -9.37 -8.55
C TRP A 164 12.47 -10.59 -8.53
N PRO A 165 12.66 -11.63 -7.70
CA PRO A 165 13.60 -11.71 -6.60
C PRO A 165 14.91 -12.45 -6.95
N TRP A 166 15.75 -11.99 -7.90
CA TRP A 166 17.21 -12.23 -7.86
C TRP A 166 18.07 -11.50 -8.92
N ARG A 167 19.18 -10.89 -8.45
CA ARG A 167 20.54 -10.95 -9.02
C ARG A 167 21.59 -10.89 -7.87
N GLY A 168 21.66 -11.92 -7.03
CA GLY A 168 22.83 -12.19 -6.15
C GLY A 168 22.57 -12.65 -4.69
N GLN A 169 21.34 -12.59 -4.14
CA GLN A 169 21.08 -12.82 -2.69
C GLN A 169 20.02 -13.85 -2.29
N ALA A 170 20.42 -14.89 -1.53
CA ALA A 170 19.61 -16.07 -1.16
C ALA A 170 18.15 -15.71 -0.75
N PHE A 171 17.16 -15.92 -1.63
CA PHE A 171 15.76 -15.67 -1.30
C PHE A 171 15.18 -16.84 -0.49
N ASN A 172 14.95 -16.60 0.79
CA ASN A 172 14.28 -17.54 1.67
C ASN A 172 12.76 -17.27 1.62
N VAL A 173 12.02 -18.21 1.01
CA VAL A 173 10.56 -18.13 0.85
C VAL A 173 9.85 -18.12 2.20
N TRP A 174 10.28 -18.97 3.14
CA TRP A 174 9.67 -19.11 4.47
C TRP A 174 9.79 -17.84 5.29
N VAL A 175 10.98 -17.21 5.27
CA VAL A 175 11.22 -15.95 5.99
C VAL A 175 10.44 -14.82 5.34
N ASN A 176 10.33 -14.77 4.01
CA ASN A 176 9.64 -13.66 3.35
C ASN A 176 8.12 -13.85 3.22
N LEU A 177 7.59 -15.03 3.54
CA LEU A 177 6.16 -15.33 3.54
C LEU A 177 5.81 -16.09 4.84
N PRO A 178 5.86 -15.42 6.01
CA PRO A 178 5.66 -16.08 7.31
C PRO A 178 4.24 -16.67 7.47
N THR A 179 3.26 -16.14 6.75
CA THR A 179 1.86 -16.63 6.76
C THR A 179 1.62 -17.80 5.81
N PHE A 180 2.59 -18.13 4.96
CA PHE A 180 2.51 -19.22 4.02
C PHE A 180 3.18 -20.45 4.61
N ASP A 181 2.48 -21.58 4.67
CA ASP A 181 3.04 -22.87 5.12
C ASP A 181 3.39 -23.80 3.93
N PRO A 182 4.67 -23.86 3.52
CA PRO A 182 5.07 -24.73 2.42
C PRO A 182 5.04 -26.23 2.72
N THR A 183 4.80 -26.68 3.96
CA THR A 183 4.65 -28.12 4.28
C THR A 183 3.25 -28.66 3.96
N THR A 184 2.24 -27.79 3.91
CA THR A 184 0.85 -28.18 3.61
C THR A 184 0.61 -28.44 2.12
N GLY A 185 0.73 -29.68 1.66
CA GLY A 185 0.33 -30.11 0.32
C GLY A 185 1.47 -30.21 -0.72
N LYS A 186 1.22 -30.98 -1.79
CA LYS A 186 2.27 -31.50 -2.69
C LYS A 186 2.96 -30.47 -3.60
N ASP A 187 2.35 -29.32 -3.91
CA ASP A 187 3.00 -28.32 -4.79
C ASP A 187 2.91 -26.86 -4.29
N VAL A 188 4.05 -26.37 -3.80
CA VAL A 188 4.29 -24.98 -3.39
C VAL A 188 4.06 -23.99 -4.54
N VAL A 189 4.45 -24.35 -5.77
CA VAL A 189 4.37 -23.43 -6.93
C VAL A 189 2.93 -23.17 -7.33
N SER A 190 2.11 -24.22 -7.41
CA SER A 190 0.67 -24.10 -7.69
C SER A 190 -0.04 -23.22 -6.66
N ARG A 191 0.25 -23.42 -5.36
CA ARG A 191 -0.33 -22.60 -4.28
C ARG A 191 0.07 -21.13 -4.38
N LEU A 192 1.35 -20.83 -4.57
CA LEU A 192 1.81 -19.44 -4.77
C LEU A 192 1.09 -18.75 -5.94
N ARG A 193 0.84 -19.47 -7.05
CA ARG A 193 0.12 -18.90 -8.20
C ARG A 193 -1.36 -18.68 -7.91
N ARG A 194 -2.01 -19.60 -7.20
CA ARG A 194 -3.40 -19.46 -6.78
C ARG A 194 -3.58 -18.28 -5.84
N ASP A 195 -2.76 -18.22 -4.80
CA ASP A 195 -2.83 -17.17 -3.78
C ASP A 195 -2.46 -15.81 -4.39
N ALA A 196 -1.51 -15.78 -5.34
CA ALA A 196 -1.27 -14.59 -6.14
C ALA A 196 -2.48 -14.15 -6.96
N GLY A 197 -3.17 -15.09 -7.62
CA GLY A 197 -4.40 -14.82 -8.36
C GLY A 197 -5.48 -14.21 -7.48
N ILE A 198 -5.67 -14.73 -6.26
CA ILE A 198 -6.60 -14.17 -5.26
C ILE A 198 -6.20 -12.74 -4.89
N ASN A 199 -4.92 -12.48 -4.61
CA ASN A 199 -4.45 -11.14 -4.25
C ASN A 199 -4.63 -10.14 -5.39
N LEU A 200 -4.37 -10.53 -6.65
CA LEU A 200 -4.61 -9.68 -7.82
C LEU A 200 -6.10 -9.39 -8.00
N LEU A 201 -6.95 -10.41 -7.85
CA LEU A 201 -8.40 -10.29 -7.96
C LEU A 201 -8.94 -9.34 -6.88
N LEU A 202 -8.58 -9.56 -5.62
CA LEU A 202 -8.97 -8.68 -4.52
C LEU A 202 -8.43 -7.26 -4.71
N GLY A 203 -7.17 -7.10 -5.12
CA GLY A 203 -6.58 -5.80 -5.41
C GLY A 203 -7.28 -5.05 -6.54
N PHE A 204 -7.90 -5.74 -7.49
CA PHE A 204 -8.71 -5.11 -8.53
C PHE A 204 -10.13 -4.77 -8.05
N PHE A 205 -10.79 -5.67 -7.32
CA PHE A 205 -12.20 -5.51 -6.94
C PHE A 205 -12.43 -4.65 -5.68
N LEU A 206 -11.50 -4.64 -4.72
CA LEU A 206 -11.67 -3.88 -3.46
C LEU A 206 -11.93 -2.38 -3.62
N PRO A 207 -11.32 -1.65 -4.59
CA PRO A 207 -11.69 -0.27 -4.90
C PRO A 207 -13.20 -0.08 -5.08
N PHE A 208 -13.89 -1.05 -5.66
CA PHE A 208 -15.33 -0.99 -5.94
C PHE A 208 -16.16 -1.56 -4.79
N VAL A 209 -15.68 -2.61 -4.13
CA VAL A 209 -16.39 -3.29 -3.04
C VAL A 209 -16.43 -2.43 -1.78
N ILE A 210 -15.32 -1.75 -1.42
CA ILE A 210 -15.24 -0.99 -0.17
C ILE A 210 -16.33 0.09 -0.08
N PRO A 211 -16.51 0.99 -1.07
CA PRO A 211 -17.58 1.99 -1.00
C PRO A 211 -18.98 1.40 -0.97
N ALA A 212 -19.20 0.29 -1.72
CA ALA A 212 -20.48 -0.40 -1.71
C ALA A 212 -20.80 -0.98 -0.33
N VAL A 213 -19.84 -1.64 0.32
CA VAL A 213 -20.00 -2.19 1.67
C VAL A 213 -20.28 -1.08 2.68
N VAL A 214 -19.60 0.07 2.59
CA VAL A 214 -19.88 1.24 3.45
C VAL A 214 -21.32 1.73 3.24
N ARG A 215 -21.76 1.89 1.99
CA ARG A 215 -23.13 2.34 1.68
C ARG A 215 -24.19 1.38 2.20
N PHE A 216 -24.03 0.07 1.97
CA PHE A 216 -25.04 -0.92 2.34
C PHE A 216 -25.00 -1.31 3.81
N GLY A 217 -23.81 -1.28 4.43
CA GLY A 217 -23.62 -1.65 5.84
C GLY A 217 -23.91 -0.51 6.81
N LEU A 218 -23.52 0.72 6.46
CA LEU A 218 -23.61 1.90 7.34
C LEU A 218 -24.59 2.96 6.85
N GLY A 219 -25.12 2.85 5.63
CA GLY A 219 -25.97 3.89 5.01
C GLY A 219 -25.17 4.98 4.28
N GLY A 220 -23.84 4.92 4.32
CA GLY A 220 -22.94 6.02 3.98
C GLY A 220 -22.33 6.60 5.25
N ILE A 221 -21.49 7.62 5.08
CA ILE A 221 -20.90 8.40 6.17
C ILE A 221 -21.32 9.85 5.96
N GLY A 222 -21.74 10.50 7.04
CA GLY A 222 -22.11 11.91 7.04
C GLY A 222 -20.99 12.81 6.48
N ALA A 223 -21.40 13.88 5.81
CA ALA A 223 -20.47 14.80 5.15
C ALA A 223 -19.46 15.40 6.13
N GLU A 224 -19.88 15.68 7.36
CA GLU A 224 -19.06 16.25 8.44
C GLU A 224 -17.81 15.42 8.76
N ALA A 225 -17.89 14.09 8.61
CA ALA A 225 -16.72 13.24 8.84
C ALA A 225 -15.65 13.46 7.77
N PHE A 226 -16.04 13.64 6.51
CA PHE A 226 -15.13 13.87 5.39
C PHE A 226 -14.70 15.34 5.24
N LEU A 227 -15.41 16.26 5.89
CA LEU A 227 -14.95 17.65 6.06
C LEU A 227 -13.81 17.75 7.08
N SER A 228 -13.53 16.69 7.86
CA SER A 228 -12.33 16.61 8.67
C SER A 228 -11.13 16.20 7.81
N PRO A 229 -10.08 17.06 7.69
CA PRO A 229 -8.93 16.77 6.84
C PRO A 229 -8.24 15.44 7.15
N GLN A 230 -8.08 15.11 8.43
CA GLN A 230 -7.40 13.88 8.84
C GLN A 230 -8.18 12.63 8.46
N THR A 231 -9.50 12.66 8.64
CA THR A 231 -10.38 11.56 8.25
C THR A 231 -10.35 11.35 6.75
N LEU A 232 -10.41 12.43 5.97
CA LEU A 232 -10.33 12.36 4.51
C LEU A 232 -8.98 11.76 4.05
N ILE A 233 -7.87 12.30 4.54
CA ILE A 233 -6.51 11.84 4.18
C ILE A 233 -6.36 10.35 4.47
N TRP A 234 -6.67 9.91 5.69
CA TRP A 234 -6.48 8.51 6.07
C TRP A 234 -7.45 7.55 5.38
N THR A 235 -8.69 7.97 5.14
CA THR A 235 -9.67 7.14 4.41
C THR A 235 -9.23 6.94 2.96
N MET A 236 -8.84 8.01 2.26
CA MET A 236 -8.36 7.92 0.88
C MET A 236 -7.04 7.15 0.79
N ALA A 237 -6.11 7.38 1.73
CA ALA A 237 -4.86 6.65 1.79
C ALA A 237 -5.08 5.15 1.99
N ALA A 238 -5.92 4.75 2.96
CA ALA A 238 -6.23 3.35 3.21
C ALA A 238 -6.93 2.70 2.01
N TRP A 239 -7.93 3.39 1.44
CA TRP A 239 -8.73 2.87 0.34
C TRP A 239 -7.93 2.62 -0.94
N VAL A 240 -6.91 3.44 -1.21
CA VAL A 240 -5.99 3.22 -2.34
C VAL A 240 -4.86 2.25 -2.00
N PHE A 241 -4.29 2.35 -0.79
CA PHE A 241 -3.09 1.59 -0.42
C PHE A 241 -3.36 0.10 -0.17
N ILE A 242 -4.54 -0.25 0.36
CA ILE A 242 -4.91 -1.65 0.61
C ILE A 242 -4.97 -2.45 -0.70
N PRO A 243 -5.76 -2.04 -1.72
CA PRO A 243 -5.78 -2.71 -3.01
C PRO A 243 -4.42 -2.72 -3.70
N ALA A 244 -3.70 -1.60 -3.71
CA ALA A 244 -2.35 -1.50 -4.28
C ALA A 244 -1.40 -2.52 -3.64
N SER A 245 -1.41 -2.64 -2.31
CA SER A 245 -0.59 -3.61 -1.58
C SER A 245 -0.92 -5.05 -1.96
N LEU A 246 -2.19 -5.38 -2.19
CA LEU A 246 -2.60 -6.72 -2.63
C LEU A 246 -2.13 -7.01 -4.06
N VAL A 247 -2.24 -6.04 -4.97
CA VAL A 247 -1.71 -6.18 -6.34
C VAL A 247 -0.20 -6.45 -6.30
N LEU A 248 0.55 -5.64 -5.56
CA LEU A 248 2.00 -5.81 -5.40
C LEU A 248 2.35 -7.17 -4.80
N ARG A 249 1.63 -7.59 -3.76
CA ARG A 249 1.80 -8.91 -3.14
C ARG A 249 1.53 -10.05 -4.12
N GLY A 250 0.46 -9.95 -4.92
CA GLY A 250 0.14 -10.93 -5.96
C GLY A 250 1.24 -11.04 -7.02
N VAL A 251 1.73 -9.91 -7.54
CA VAL A 251 2.87 -9.90 -8.47
C VAL A 251 4.12 -10.51 -7.84
N ALA A 252 4.42 -10.15 -6.58
CA ALA A 252 5.57 -10.69 -5.87
C ALA A 252 5.48 -12.22 -5.72
N MET A 253 4.32 -12.75 -5.35
CA MET A 253 4.09 -14.21 -5.25
C MET A 253 4.26 -14.92 -6.59
N LEU A 254 3.77 -14.35 -7.70
CA LEU A 254 3.99 -14.92 -9.04
C LEU A 254 5.48 -14.99 -9.39
N ARG A 255 6.24 -13.95 -9.04
CA ARG A 255 7.68 -13.88 -9.28
C ARG A 255 8.44 -14.91 -8.44
N VAL A 256 8.07 -15.06 -7.17
CA VAL A 256 8.62 -16.13 -6.30
C VAL A 256 8.31 -17.51 -6.89
N ALA A 257 7.07 -17.75 -7.36
CA ALA A 257 6.70 -19.02 -7.99
C ALA A 257 7.52 -19.33 -9.24
N GLN A 258 7.79 -18.31 -10.08
CA GLN A 258 8.65 -18.43 -11.26
C GLN A 258 10.09 -18.78 -10.86
N MET A 259 10.65 -18.09 -9.87
CA MET A 259 12.01 -18.36 -9.37
C MET A 259 12.13 -19.80 -8.83
N VAL A 260 11.18 -20.27 -8.03
CA VAL A 260 11.19 -21.66 -7.50
C VAL A 260 11.15 -22.68 -8.64
N ARG A 261 10.34 -22.44 -9.67
CA ARG A 261 10.27 -23.32 -10.85
C ARG A 261 11.60 -23.34 -11.63
N GLN A 262 12.21 -22.18 -11.83
CA GLN A 262 13.51 -22.08 -12.51
C GLN A 262 14.61 -22.81 -11.73
N LYS A 263 14.67 -22.64 -10.40
CA LYS A 263 15.62 -23.36 -9.54
C LYS A 263 15.43 -24.88 -9.62
N ARG A 264 14.19 -25.38 -9.52
CA ARG A 264 13.89 -26.81 -9.65
C ARG A 264 14.34 -27.38 -11.00
N ARG A 265 14.10 -26.65 -12.09
CA ARG A 265 14.53 -27.06 -13.44
C ARG A 265 16.06 -27.09 -13.56
N ALA A 266 16.76 -26.08 -13.04
CA ALA A 266 18.22 -26.04 -13.04
C ALA A 266 18.83 -27.18 -12.22
N SER A 267 18.27 -27.49 -11.05
CA SER A 267 18.72 -28.61 -10.21
C SER A 267 18.49 -29.97 -10.88
N ALA A 268 17.38 -30.16 -11.59
CA ALA A 268 17.13 -31.40 -12.33
C ALA A 268 18.15 -31.60 -13.47
N LEU A 269 18.43 -30.54 -14.25
CA LEU A 269 19.44 -30.60 -15.31
C LEU A 269 20.85 -30.89 -14.77
N ALA A 270 21.22 -30.26 -13.65
CA ALA A 270 22.52 -30.50 -13.00
C ALA A 270 22.64 -31.94 -12.46
N TYR A 271 21.53 -32.52 -11.99
CA TYR A 271 21.50 -33.92 -11.56
C TYR A 271 21.68 -34.87 -12.75
N ASP A 272 20.98 -34.62 -13.85
CA ASP A 272 21.10 -35.42 -15.08
C ASP A 272 22.54 -35.35 -15.63
N GLU A 273 23.14 -34.16 -15.73
CA GLU A 273 24.54 -33.98 -16.15
C GLU A 273 25.52 -34.74 -15.25
N ALA A 274 25.34 -34.69 -13.92
CA ALA A 274 26.18 -35.42 -12.98
C ALA A 274 25.99 -36.95 -13.09
N PHE A 275 24.78 -37.42 -13.38
CA PHE A 275 24.48 -38.84 -13.58
C PHE A 275 25.09 -39.38 -14.89
N PHE A 276 25.06 -38.60 -15.98
CA PHE A 276 25.68 -39.00 -17.25
C PHE A 276 27.21 -38.89 -17.26
N ALA A 277 27.80 -38.14 -16.33
CA ALA A 277 29.25 -38.00 -16.17
C ALA A 277 29.90 -39.06 -15.26
N ALA A 278 29.10 -39.88 -14.56
CA ALA A 278 29.54 -40.95 -13.67
C ALA A 278 29.47 -42.33 -14.34
#